data_AF-A0A939IJM8-F1
#
_entry.id   AF-A0A939IJM8-F1
#
_cell.length_a   1.000
_cell.length_b   1.000
_cell.length_c   1.000
_cell.angle_alpha   90.00
_cell.angle_beta   90.00
_cell.angle_gamma   90.00
#
_symmetry.space_group_name_H-M   'P 1'
#
loop_
_entity.id
_entity.type
_entity.pdbx_description
1 polymer ?
#
loop_
_entity_poly.entity_id
_entity_poly.type
_entity_poly.pdbx_seq_one_letter_code
_entity_poly.pdbx_strand_id
1 'polypeptide(L)' 'MEKASVGTRSASVVAEQEAFRARMEDQCRRIRDYRRSVIAMERRWLTLNEAAEEWIKQYAGEYAERHPLGAG' A
#
# COMPACT_ATOMS: atom_id res chain seq x y z
N MET A 1 24.67 -1.19 37.06
CA MET A 1 24.32 -2.38 36.24
C MET A 1 23.24 -1.96 35.27
N GLU A 2 23.63 -1.63 34.04
CA GLU A 2 22.72 -1.18 32.99
C GLU A 2 22.46 -2.37 32.06
N LYS A 3 21.25 -2.94 32.15
CA LYS A 3 20.77 -3.98 31.24
C LYS A 3 19.28 -3.75 31.01
N ALA A 4 18.97 -2.85 30.09
CA ALA A 4 17.66 -2.78 29.47
C ALA A 4 17.83 -2.57 27.96
N SER A 5 16.90 -3.16 27.19
CA SER A 5 16.62 -2.89 25.78
C SER A 5 17.54 -3.51 24.72
N VAL A 6 17.36 -4.81 24.46
CA VAL A 6 17.62 -5.41 23.12
C VAL A 6 16.37 -6.13 22.57
N GLY A 7 15.50 -6.69 23.43
CA GLY A 7 14.34 -7.49 23.00
C GLY A 7 13.19 -6.73 22.32
N THR A 8 12.97 -5.46 22.66
CA THR A 8 11.80 -4.70 22.16
C THR A 8 11.98 -4.13 20.74
N ARG A 9 13.23 -3.95 20.28
CA ARG A 9 13.53 -3.23 19.04
C ARG A 9 13.41 -4.12 17.78
N SER A 10 13.60 -5.43 17.91
CA SER A 10 13.46 -6.36 16.78
C SER A 10 12.01 -6.69 16.45
N ALA A 11 11.14 -6.78 17.47
CA ALA A 11 9.72 -7.05 17.26
C ALA A 11 9.00 -5.91 16.52
N SER A 12 9.36 -4.65 16.81
CA SER A 12 8.78 -3.49 16.13
C SER A 12 9.16 -3.42 14.65
N VAL A 13 10.42 -3.73 14.31
CA VAL A 13 10.89 -3.75 12.92
C VAL A 13 10.17 -4.82 12.09
N VAL A 14 9.91 -6.00 12.67
CA VAL A 14 9.16 -7.06 11.98
C VAL A 14 7.71 -6.62 11.74
N ALA A 15 7.05 -6.04 12.73
CA ALA A 15 5.68 -5.54 12.59
C ALA A 15 5.57 -4.40 11.54
N GLU A 16 6.55 -3.50 11.49
CA GLU A 16 6.63 -2.44 10.47
C GLU A 16 6.79 -3.02 9.06
N GLN A 17 7.61 -4.06 8.90
CA GLN A 17 7.79 -4.75 7.62
C GLN A 17 6.53 -5.48 7.16
N GLU A 18 5.81 -6.13 8.07
CA GLU A 18 4.53 -6.79 7.76
C GLU A 18 3.46 -5.77 7.37
N ALA A 19 3.34 -4.67 8.12
CA ALA A 19 2.43 -3.57 7.80
C ALA A 19 2.76 -2.91 6.46
N PHE A 20 4.05 -2.78 6.14
CA PHE A 20 4.50 -2.32 4.82
C PHE A 20 4.11 -3.30 3.72
N ARG A 21 4.38 -4.60 3.90
CA ARG A 21 4.05 -5.64 2.92
C ARG A 21 2.54 -5.68 2.64
N ALA A 22 1.73 -5.68 3.70
CA ALA A 22 0.27 -5.70 3.58
C ALA A 22 -0.26 -4.49 2.78
N ARG A 23 0.33 -3.31 2.97
CA ARG A 23 -0.01 -2.12 2.18
C ARG A 23 0.36 -2.27 0.71
N MET A 24 1.56 -2.78 0.42
CA MET A 24 1.99 -2.99 -0.97
C MET A 24 1.07 -3.98 -1.69
N GLU A 25 0.66 -5.05 -1.00
CA GLU A 25 -0.29 -6.03 -1.53
C GLU A 25 -1.67 -5.40 -1.80
N ASP A 26 -2.17 -4.57 -0.89
CA ASP A 26 -3.46 -3.89 -1.05
C ASP A 26 -3.43 -2.85 -2.18
N GLN A 27 -2.36 -2.05 -2.30
CA GLN A 27 -2.18 -1.14 -3.43
C GLN A 27 -2.17 -1.89 -4.77
N CYS A 28 -1.44 -3.00 -4.85
CA CYS A 28 -1.44 -3.86 -6.04
C CYS A 28 -2.85 -4.37 -6.40
N ARG A 29 -3.63 -4.76 -5.39
CA ARG A 29 -5.03 -5.19 -5.57
C ARG A 29 -5.89 -4.05 -6.10
N ARG A 30 -5.79 -2.86 -5.51
CA ARG A 30 -6.57 -1.68 -5.94
C ARG A 30 -6.24 -1.22 -7.35
N ILE A 31 -4.98 -1.27 -7.76
CA ILE A 31 -4.59 -0.97 -9.15
C ILE A 31 -5.22 -1.97 -10.13
N ARG A 32 -5.25 -3.27 -9.77
CA ARG A 32 -5.93 -4.28 -10.59
C ARG A 32 -7.43 -4.07 -10.67
N ASP A 33 -8.06 -3.70 -9.55
CA ASP A 33 -9.49 -3.45 -9.49
C ASP A 33 -9.86 -2.19 -10.30
N TYR A 34 -9.05 -1.12 -10.20
CA TYR A 34 -9.18 0.09 -11.01
C TYR A 34 -9.06 -0.22 -12.51
N ARG A 35 -8.05 -0.99 -12.92
CA ARG A 35 -7.90 -1.41 -14.32
C ARG A 35 -9.15 -2.14 -14.83
N ARG A 36 -9.69 -3.06 -14.02
CA ARG A 36 -10.90 -3.82 -14.36
C ARG A 36 -12.11 -2.91 -14.46
N SER A 37 -12.28 -1.94 -13.56
CA SER A 37 -13.39 -0.99 -13.62
C SER A 37 -13.31 -0.10 -14.85
N VAL A 38 -12.13 0.41 -15.20
CA VAL A 38 -11.93 1.23 -16.41
C VAL A 38 -12.29 0.43 -17.68
N ILE A 39 -11.85 -0.83 -17.78
CA ILE A 39 -12.22 -1.69 -18.91
C ILE A 39 -13.75 -1.90 -18.98
N ALA A 40 -14.38 -2.16 -17.84
CA ALA A 40 -15.81 -2.46 -17.78
C ALA A 40 -16.70 -1.23 -18.02
N MET A 41 -16.32 -0.07 -17.47
CA MET A 41 -17.15 1.14 -17.44
C MET A 41 -16.83 2.10 -18.57
N GLU A 42 -15.55 2.28 -18.89
CA GLU A 42 -15.09 3.24 -19.91
C GLU A 42 -14.75 2.57 -21.25
N ARG A 43 -14.74 1.23 -21.31
CA ARG A 43 -14.28 0.44 -22.49
C ARG A 43 -12.86 0.80 -22.94
N ARG A 44 -12.05 1.33 -22.03
CA ARG A 44 -10.67 1.71 -22.28
C ARG A 44 -9.74 0.61 -21.77
N TRP A 45 -8.85 0.16 -22.65
CA TRP A 45 -7.83 -0.83 -22.29
C TRP A 45 -6.63 -0.12 -21.70
N LEU A 46 -6.23 -0.56 -20.51
CA LEU A 46 -5.01 -0.12 -19.84
C LEU A 46 -4.06 -1.31 -19.65
N THR A 47 -2.77 -1.06 -19.77
CA THR A 47 -1.73 -1.91 -19.20
C THR A 47 -1.71 -1.76 -17.67
N LEU A 48 -0.99 -2.64 -16.98
CA LEU A 48 -0.83 -2.50 -15.53
C LEU A 48 -0.04 -1.23 -15.15
N ASN A 49 0.92 -0.81 -15.98
CA ASN A 49 1.70 0.40 -15.73
C ASN A 49 0.85 1.66 -15.88
N GLU A 50 0.05 1.76 -16.95
CA GLU A 50 -0.85 2.90 -17.14
C GLU A 50 -1.90 2.99 -16.04
N ALA A 51 -2.48 1.84 -15.65
CA ALA A 51 -3.41 1.78 -14.53
C ALA A 51 -2.75 2.19 -13.21
N ALA A 52 -1.48 1.81 -12.98
CA ALA A 52 -0.74 2.23 -11.80
C ALA A 52 -0.49 3.74 -11.80
N GLU A 53 -0.07 4.32 -12.94
CA GLU A 53 0.16 5.75 -13.06
C GLU A 53 -1.11 6.56 -12.82
N GLU A 54 -2.23 6.18 -13.44
CA GLU A 54 -3.52 6.84 -13.26
C GLU A 54 -4.01 6.69 -11.81
N TRP A 55 -3.90 5.49 -11.25
CA TRP A 55 -4.31 5.24 -9.88
C TRP A 55 -3.49 6.05 -8.87
N ILE A 56 -2.16 6.15 -9.07
CA ILE A 56 -1.29 6.96 -8.21
C ILE A 56 -1.67 8.44 -8.28
N LYS A 57 -1.86 8.98 -9.50
CA LYS A 57 -2.22 10.38 -9.71
C LYS A 57 -3.55 10.76 -9.05
N GLN A 58 -4.52 9.84 -9.03
CA GLN A 58 -5.88 10.12 -8.56
C GLN A 58 -6.14 9.71 -7.10
N TYR A 59 -5.59 8.60 -6.64
CA TYR A 59 -6.01 7.95 -5.39
C TYR A 59 -4.90 7.76 -4.36
N ALA A 60 -3.61 7.90 -4.72
CA ALA A 60 -2.52 7.62 -3.75
C ALA A 60 -2.54 8.55 -2.53
N GLY A 61 -2.91 9.83 -2.72
CA GLY A 61 -3.03 10.79 -1.61
C GLY A 61 -4.08 10.36 -0.59
N GLU A 62 -5.31 10.15 -1.05
CA GLU A 62 -6.44 9.68 -0.20
C GLU A 62 -6.14 8.30 0.41
N TYR A 63 -5.41 7.44 -0.32
CA TYR A 63 -4.97 6.16 0.22
C TYR A 63 -3.99 6.34 1.39
N ALA A 64 -3.00 7.22 1.26
CA ALA A 64 -2.01 7.49 2.29
C ALA A 64 -2.64 8.09 3.56
N GLU A 65 -3.63 8.98 3.40
CA GLU A 65 -4.40 9.55 4.51
C GLU A 65 -5.19 8.49 5.29
N ARG A 66 -5.79 7.52 4.59
CA ARG A 66 -6.54 6.41 5.21
C ARG A 66 -5.65 5.31 5.78
N HIS A 67 -4.42 5.17 5.29
CA HIS A 67 -3.50 4.10 5.65
C HIS A 67 -2.11 4.64 6.07
N PRO A 68 -2.05 5.48 7.12
CA PRO A 68 -0.81 6.16 7.52
C PRO A 68 0.29 5.19 7.90
N LEU A 69 1.53 5.51 7.53
CA LEU A 69 2.74 4.79 7.92
C LEU A 69 2.92 4.90 9.44
N GLY A 70 2.49 3.88 10.19
CA GLY A 70 2.79 3.73 11.62
C GLY A 70 1.63 4.03 12.60
N ALA A 71 0.37 3.79 12.24
CA ALA A 71 -0.71 3.80 13.23
C ALA A 71 -0.91 2.40 13.85
N GLY A 72 -0.26 2.18 15.00
CA GLY A 72 -0.60 1.12 15.98
C GLY A 72 0.10 -0.22 15.78
#